data_AF-A0A2K3KIL9-F1
#
_entry.id   AF-A0A2K3KIL9-F1
#
_cell.length_a   1.000
_cell.length_b   1.000
_cell.length_c   1.000
_cell.angle_alpha   90.00
_cell.angle_beta   90.00
_cell.angle_gamma   90.00
#
_symmetry.space_group_name_H-M   'P 1'
#
loop_
_entity.id
_entity.type
_entity.pdbx_description
1 polymer ?
#
loop_
_entity_poly.entity_id
_entity_poly.type
_entity_poly.pdbx_seq_one_letter_code
_entity_poly.pdbx_strand_id
1 'polypeptide(L)' 'MIGNPVKVDMHTLRVARGRFARICVEVDLTVPVVGRVGINGEWYQVQYEGLHII' A
#
# COMPACT_ATOMS: atom_id res chain seq x y z
N MET A 1 -6.45 9.99 1.57
CA MET A 1 -6.63 8.66 0.95
C MET A 1 -5.38 8.34 0.15
N ILE A 2 -4.93 7.08 0.09
CA ILE A 2 -3.65 6.71 -0.54
C ILE A 2 -3.71 6.60 -2.07
N GLY A 3 -4.91 6.41 -2.61
CA GLY A 3 -5.15 6.20 -4.04
C GLY A 3 -6.35 5.29 -4.26
N ASN A 4 -6.74 5.11 -5.52
CA ASN A 4 -7.77 4.14 -5.88
C ASN A 4 -7.15 2.74 -5.89
N PRO A 5 -7.71 1.76 -5.16
CA PRO A 5 -7.22 0.40 -5.18
C PRO A 5 -7.47 -0.22 -6.57
N VAL A 6 -6.39 -0.67 -7.21
CA VAL A 6 -6.40 -1.30 -8.54
C VAL A 6 -6.50 -2.82 -8.41
N LYS A 7 -5.79 -3.39 -7.44
CA LYS A 7 -5.79 -4.84 -7.19
C LYS A 7 -5.46 -5.13 -5.73
N VAL A 8 -6.26 -6.01 -5.13
CA VAL A 8 -5.96 -6.58 -3.80
C VAL A 8 -5.22 -7.89 -4.03
N ASP A 9 -4.02 -8.02 -3.46
CA ASP A 9 -3.28 -9.27 -3.55
C ASP A 9 -3.88 -10.33 -2.61
N MET A 10 -4.64 -11.25 -3.21
CA MET A 10 -5.28 -12.37 -2.52
C MET A 10 -4.29 -13.43 -2.03
N HIS A 11 -3.00 -13.40 -2.39
CA HIS A 11 -2.01 -14.29 -1.76
C HIS A 11 -1.78 -13.99 -0.27
N THR A 12 -2.19 -12.79 0.18
CA THR A 12 -2.24 -12.41 1.59
C THR A 12 -3.32 -13.18 2.37
N LEU A 13 -4.42 -13.59 1.71
CA LEU A 13 -5.53 -14.32 2.35
C LEU A 13 -5.14 -15.71 2.85
N ARG A 14 -4.08 -16.31 2.30
CA ARG A 14 -3.64 -17.67 2.67
C ARG A 14 -2.57 -17.70 3.76
N VAL A 15 -2.24 -16.55 4.37
CA VAL A 15 -1.26 -16.47 5.48
C VAL A 15 0.13 -17.03 5.10
N ALA A 16 0.40 -17.23 3.80
CA ALA A 16 1.64 -17.85 3.33
C ALA A 16 2.87 -16.96 3.56
N ARG A 17 2.66 -15.65 3.77
CA ARG A 17 3.66 -14.67 4.22
C ARG A 17 3.01 -13.73 5.22
N GLY A 18 3.17 -14.00 6.50
CA GLY A 18 2.53 -13.26 7.59
C GLY A 18 2.87 -11.75 7.67
N ARG A 19 2.04 -11.05 8.46
CA ARG A 19 2.19 -9.68 9.02
C ARG A 19 2.01 -8.45 8.13
N PHE A 20 1.87 -8.56 6.81
CA PHE A 20 1.70 -7.39 5.95
C PHE A 20 0.60 -7.58 4.90
N ALA A 21 -0.23 -6.55 4.71
CA ALA A 21 -1.15 -6.47 3.58
C ALA A 21 -0.46 -5.76 2.40
N ARG A 22 -0.50 -6.37 1.21
CA ARG A 22 -0.07 -5.73 -0.04
C ARG A 22 -1.29 -5.31 -0.83
N ILE A 23 -1.35 -4.04 -1.19
CA ILE A 23 -2.43 -3.46 -1.98
C ILE A 23 -1.79 -2.69 -3.14
N CYS A 24 -2.25 -2.93 -4.37
CA CYS A 24 -1.87 -2.12 -5.51
C CYS A 24 -2.84 -0.95 -5.60
N VAL A 25 -2.32 0.27 -5.53
CA VAL A 25 -3.09 1.52 -5.64
C VAL A 25 -2.52 2.37 -6.76
N GLU A 26 -3.38 3.15 -7.39
CA GLU A 26 -2.95 4.21 -8.31
C GLU A 26 -2.41 5.39 -7.52
N VAL A 27 -1.22 5.87 -7.87
CA VAL A 27 -0.54 7.01 -7.24
C VAL A 27 -0.12 8.03 -8.28
N ASP A 28 -0.42 9.29 -8.02
CA ASP A 28 0.08 10.41 -8.80
C ASP A 28 1.48 10.80 -8.27
N LEU A 29 2.51 10.62 -9.09
CA LEU A 29 3.90 10.93 -8.74
C LEU A 29 4.27 12.40 -8.99
N THR A 30 3.36 13.21 -9.56
CA THR A 30 3.57 14.67 -9.69
C THR A 30 3.41 15.39 -8.35
N VAL A 31 2.82 14.72 -7.36
CA VAL A 31 2.65 15.19 -5.99
C VAL A 31 3.41 14.29 -5.00
N PRO A 32 3.73 14.79 -3.80
CA PRO A 32 4.37 13.97 -2.77
C PRO A 32 3.54 12.73 -2.42
N VAL A 33 4.20 11.56 -2.39
CA VAL A 33 3.57 10.29 -2.04
C VAL A 33 3.14 10.25 -0.57
N VAL A 34 2.08 9.48 -0.28
CA VAL A 34 1.53 9.35 1.07
C VAL A 34 2.45 8.47 1.92
N GLY A 35 2.99 9.01 3.02
CA GLY A 35 3.89 8.27 3.92
C GLY A 35 3.20 7.44 5.02
N ARG A 36 1.93 7.73 5.35
CA ARG A 36 1.16 7.02 6.39
C ARG A 36 -0.33 6.89 6.05
N VAL A 37 -0.96 5.80 6.49
CA VAL A 37 -2.40 5.57 6.33
C VAL A 37 -3.05 5.22 7.67
N GLY A 38 -4.28 5.67 7.87
CA GLY A 38 -5.10 5.33 9.03
C GLY A 38 -5.94 4.08 8.75
N ILE A 39 -5.80 3.06 9.58
CA ILE A 39 -6.58 1.81 9.52
C ILE A 39 -7.11 1.54 10.92
N ASN A 40 -8.44 1.45 11.09
CA ASN A 40 -9.10 1.19 12.38
C ASN A 40 -8.64 2.12 13.52
N GLY A 41 -8.35 3.39 13.22
CA GLY A 41 -7.89 4.38 14.21
C GLY A 41 -6.39 4.39 14.50
N GLU A 42 -5.63 3.44 13.93
CA GLU A 42 -4.17 3.39 14.05
C GLU A 42 -3.48 3.87 12.76
N TRP A 43 -2.33 4.52 12.92
CA TRP A 43 -1.53 5.02 11.80
C TRP A 43 -0.40 4.06 11.46
N TYR A 44 -0.38 3.60 10.22
CA TYR A 44 0.63 2.69 9.69
C TYR A 44 1.53 3.43 8.70
N GLN A 45 2.83 3.13 8.72
CA GLN A 45 3.76 3.62 7.71
C GLN A 45 3.56 2.87 6.40
N VAL A 46 3.66 3.60 5.30
CA VAL A 46 3.55 3.06 3.93
C VAL A 46 4.94 2.87 3.38
N GLN A 47 5.17 1.71 2.74
CA GLN A 47 6.38 1.45 1.99
C GLN A 47 6.02 1.12 0.54
N TYR A 48 6.59 1.87 -0.40
CA TYR A 48 6.37 1.68 -1.83
C TYR A 48 7.43 0.73 -2.39
N GLU A 49 6.97 -0.35 -3.01
CA GLU A 49 7.87 -1.29 -3.68
C GLU A 49 8.20 -0.78 -5.09
N GLY A 50 9.48 -0.80 -5.46
CA GLY A 50 9.90 -0.47 -6.82
C GLY A 50 9.83 1.01 -7.21
N LEU A 51 9.48 1.93 -6.29
CA LEU A 51 9.43 3.38 -6.60
C LEU A 51 10.75 3.93 -7.14
N HIS A 52 11.88 3.31 -6.78
CA HIS A 52 13.22 3.68 -7.25
C HIS A 52 13.52 3.29 -8.71
N ILE A 53 12.63 2.54 -9.37
CA ILE A 53 12.80 2.02 -10.75
C ILE A 53 12.04 2.90 -11.76
N ILE A 54 11.22 3.85 -11.28
CA ILE A 54 10.32 4.70 -12.06
C ILE A 54 10.97 6.07 -12.31
#